data_AF-A0A959PWK8-F1
#
_entry.id   AF-A0A959PWK8-F1
#
_cell.length_a   1.000
_cell.length_b   1.000
_cell.length_c   1.000
_cell.angle_alpha   90.00
_cell.angle_beta   90.00
_cell.angle_gamma   90.00
#
_symmetry.space_group_name_H-M   'P 1'
#
loop_
_entity.id
_entity.type
_entity.pdbx_description
1 polymer ?
#
loop_
_entity_poly.entity_id
_entity_poly.type
_entity_poly.pdbx_seq_one_letter_code
_entity_poly.pdbx_strand_id
1 'polypeptide(L)'
;MIRDHRNRIWLATWNRGLFRYSLDDNKLVECHPFPSDLETDRKSFRSLYQDADHRIWIGSRSGLIKYIDEKDSFMLYRHDENDKSSMSENTAFSVMQDSLGYIW
;
A
#
# COMPACT_ATOMS: atom_id res chain seq x y z
N MET A 1 5.82 -6.27 -7.41
CA MET A 1 5.69 -7.46 -6.55
C MET A 1 6.78 -7.40 -5.50
N ILE A 2 6.48 -7.73 -4.25
CA ILE A 2 7.48 -7.89 -3.17
C ILE A 2 7.17 -9.14 -2.35
N ARG A 3 8.16 -9.69 -1.65
CA ARG A 3 7.98 -10.66 -0.58
C ARG A 3 8.21 -9.96 0.75
N ASP A 4 7.30 -10.14 1.71
CA ASP A 4 7.43 -9.57 3.05
C ASP A 4 8.11 -10.52 4.04
N HIS A 5 8.41 -9.99 5.23
CA HIS A 5 9.02 -10.72 6.35
C HIS A 5 8.24 -11.96 6.84
N ARG A 6 6.95 -12.09 6.49
CA ARG A 6 6.06 -13.19 6.91
C ARG A 6 5.82 -14.19 5.79
N ASN A 7 6.73 -14.27 4.81
CA ASN A 7 6.59 -15.17 3.66
C ASN A 7 5.32 -14.92 2.83
N ARG A 8 4.81 -13.67 2.81
CA ARG A 8 3.69 -13.29 1.96
C ARG A 8 4.20 -12.54 0.75
N ILE A 9 3.75 -12.93 -0.43
CA ILE A 9 4.04 -12.25 -1.68
C ILE A 9 2.90 -11.27 -1.96
N TRP A 10 3.25 -10.00 -2.11
CA TRP A 10 2.32 -8.93 -2.45
C TRP A 10 2.42 -8.60 -3.93
N LEU A 11 1.26 -8.60 -4.59
CA LEU A 11 1.09 -8.48 -6.04
C LEU A 11 0.17 -7.30 -6.33
N ALA A 12 0.77 -6.14 -6.61
CA ALA A 12 0.07 -4.98 -7.12
C ALA A 12 -0.16 -5.17 -8.63
N THR A 13 -1.42 -5.16 -9.05
CA THR A 13 -1.82 -5.20 -10.45
C THR A 13 -2.41 -3.85 -10.86
N TRP A 14 -2.34 -3.52 -12.14
CA TRP A 14 -2.80 -2.21 -12.60
C TRP A 14 -4.34 -2.07 -12.55
N ASN A 15 -5.07 -3.15 -12.83
CA ASN A 15 -6.53 -3.11 -13.03
C ASN A 15 -7.31 -4.19 -12.25
N ARG A 16 -6.63 -5.08 -11.52
CA ARG A 16 -7.28 -6.15 -10.72
C ARG A 16 -7.07 -5.99 -9.22
N GLY A 17 -6.46 -4.88 -8.79
CA GLY A 17 -6.19 -4.59 -7.40
C GLY A 17 -4.92 -5.25 -6.86
N LEU A 18 -4.93 -5.53 -5.56
CA LEU A 18 -3.80 -6.03 -4.79
C LEU A 18 -4.12 -7.45 -4.37
N PHE A 19 -3.19 -8.37 -4.61
CA PHE A 19 -3.29 -9.73 -4.13
C PHE A 19 -2.17 -10.02 -3.14
N ARG A 20 -2.46 -10.92 -2.21
CA ARG A 20 -1.50 -11.44 -1.26
C ARG A 20 -1.51 -12.96 -1.34
N TYR A 21 -0.34 -13.53 -1.59
CA TYR A 21 -0.12 -14.97 -1.61
C TYR A 21 0.69 -15.38 -0.39
N SER A 22 0.18 -16.30 0.42
CA SER A 22 0.91 -16.85 1.56
C SER A 22 1.62 -18.13 1.14
N LEU A 23 2.94 -18.17 1.36
CA LEU A 23 3.77 -19.34 1.04
C LEU A 23 3.59 -20.49 2.06
N ASP A 24 3.09 -20.18 3.26
CA ASP A 24 2.96 -21.17 4.33
C ASP A 24 1.75 -22.09 4.11
N ASP A 25 0.65 -21.54 3.57
CA ASP A 25 -0.61 -22.26 3.29
C ASP A 25 -0.96 -22.36 1.79
N ASN A 26 -0.07 -21.86 0.91
CA ASN A 26 -0.24 -21.81 -0.54
C ASN A 26 -1.54 -21.12 -0.99
N LYS A 27 -2.00 -20.11 -0.25
CA LYS A 27 -3.28 -19.45 -0.51
C LYS A 27 -3.09 -18.07 -1.13
N LEU A 28 -3.79 -17.81 -2.23
CA LEU A 28 -3.93 -16.48 -2.84
C LEU A 28 -5.23 -15.84 -2.37
N VAL A 29 -5.15 -14.61 -1.88
CA VAL A 29 -6.31 -13.79 -1.53
C VAL A 29 -6.26 -12.44 -2.25
N GLU A 30 -7.40 -11.96 -2.72
CA GLU A 30 -7.56 -10.56 -3.11
C GLU A 30 -7.68 -9.72 -1.84
N CYS A 31 -6.92 -8.63 -1.76
CA CYS A 31 -6.92 -7.74 -0.61
C CYS A 31 -8.11 -6.76 -0.68
N HIS A 32 -8.93 -6.76 0.37
CA HIS A 32 -10.15 -5.95 0.51
C HIS A 32 -10.65 -6.00 1.98
N PRO A 33 -11.49 -5.05 2.43
CA PRO A 33 -11.90 -3.83 1.75
C PRO A 33 -10.83 -2.74 1.81
N PHE A 34 -10.80 -1.89 0.78
CA PHE A 34 -10.04 -0.64 0.82
C PHE A 34 -10.92 0.49 1.40
N PRO A 35 -10.33 1.57 1.93
CA PRO A 35 -11.06 2.80 2.26
C PRO A 35 -11.98 3.23 1.12
N SER A 36 -13.19 3.70 1.45
CA SER A 36 -14.17 4.25 0.48
C SER A 36 -13.59 5.35 -0.41
N ASP A 37 -12.62 6.07 0.14
CA ASP A 37 -11.99 7.24 -0.44
C ASP A 37 -10.89 6.88 -1.44
N LEU A 38 -10.51 5.60 -1.50
CA LEU A 38 -9.68 5.06 -2.57
C LEU A 38 -10.55 5.01 -3.82
N GLU A 39 -10.22 5.79 -4.85
CA GLU A 39 -10.97 5.80 -6.11
C GLU A 39 -11.09 4.37 -6.67
N THR A 40 -12.31 3.82 -6.61
CA THR A 40 -12.60 2.42 -6.93
C THR A 40 -12.26 2.08 -8.38
N ASP A 41 -12.43 3.04 -9.30
CA ASP A 41 -12.11 2.93 -10.72
C ASP A 41 -10.60 2.93 -11.01
N ARG A 42 -9.77 3.22 -10.01
CA ARG A 42 -8.32 3.36 -10.16
C ARG A 42 -7.57 2.68 -9.03
N LYS A 43 -7.88 1.40 -8.76
CA LYS A 43 -6.99 0.44 -8.05
C LYS A 43 -5.64 0.23 -8.78
N SER A 44 -5.01 1.32 -9.24
CA SER A 44 -3.76 1.44 -9.95
C SER A 44 -2.66 1.57 -8.91
N PHE A 45 -2.32 0.43 -8.32
CA PHE A 45 -1.18 0.30 -7.43
C PHE A 45 0.11 0.33 -8.25
N ARG A 46 1.01 1.25 -7.92
CA ARG A 46 2.21 1.60 -8.69
C ARG A 46 3.47 0.98 -8.11
N SER A 47 3.56 0.96 -6.79
CA SER A 47 4.72 0.49 -6.05
C SER A 47 4.30 -0.28 -4.81
N LEU A 48 5.18 -1.16 -4.37
CA LEU A 48 5.04 -1.91 -3.13
C LEU A 48 6.38 -1.84 -2.41
N TYR A 49 6.32 -1.56 -1.11
CA TYR A 49 7.51 -1.46 -0.28
C TYR A 49 7.23 -2.02 1.11
N GLN A 50 8.21 -2.71 1.69
CA GLN A 50 8.20 -3.08 3.10
C GLN A 50 9.26 -2.24 3.81
N ASP A 51 8.85 -1.50 4.84
CA ASP A 51 9.79 -0.72 5.65
C ASP A 51 10.53 -1.59 6.68
N ALA A 52 11.53 -1.00 7.35
CA ALA A 52 12.34 -1.65 8.37
C ALA A 52 11.51 -2.11 9.59
N ASP A 53 10.36 -1.46 9.85
CA ASP A 53 9.39 -1.86 10.89
C ASP A 53 8.41 -2.92 10.39
N HIS A 54 8.70 -3.53 9.23
CA HIS A 54 7.92 -4.57 8.57
C HIS A 54 6.53 -4.16 8.09
N ARG A 55 6.21 -2.87 8.03
CA ARG A 55 4.94 -2.37 7.52
C ARG A 55 4.96 -2.38 6.00
N ILE A 56 3.80 -2.66 5.42
CA ILE A 56 3.62 -2.67 3.96
C ILE A 56 3.01 -1.35 3.51
N TRP A 57 3.69 -0.75 2.55
CA TRP A 57 3.31 0.49 1.90
C TRP A 57 3.02 0.23 0.42
N ILE A 58 1.96 0.85 -0.09
CA ILE A 58 1.52 0.75 -1.48
C ILE A 58 1.39 2.15 -2.03
N GLY A 59 2.20 2.49 -3.04
CA GLY A 59 2.01 3.73 -3.79
C GLY A 59 0.88 3.56 -4.79
N SER A 60 0.01 4.56 -4.91
CA SER A 60 -1.11 4.57 -5.83
C SER A 60 -1.32 5.95 -6.44
N ARG A 61 -2.18 6.04 -7.47
CA ARG A 61 -2.61 7.33 -8.03
C ARG A 61 -3.47 8.17 -7.06
N SER A 62 -4.07 7.53 -6.07
CA SER A 62 -4.98 8.17 -5.11
C SER A 62 -4.31 8.51 -3.78
N GLY A 63 -3.06 8.09 -3.59
CA GLY A 63 -2.27 8.39 -2.40
C GLY A 63 -1.28 7.27 -2.05
N LEU A 64 -0.67 7.44 -0.88
CA LEU A 64 0.12 6.42 -0.22
C LEU A 64 -0.80 5.60 0.67
N ILE A 65 -0.77 4.28 0.52
CA ILE A 65 -1.61 3.37 1.29
C ILE A 65 -0.73 2.55 2.22
N LYS A 66 -1.12 2.47 3.49
CA LYS A 66 -0.49 1.61 4.49
C LYS A 66 -1.40 0.44 4.80
N TYR A 67 -0.84 -0.76 4.78
CA TYR A 67 -1.54 -1.95 5.26
C TYR A 67 -1.41 -2.08 6.78
N ILE A 68 -2.53 -2.32 7.45
CA ILE A 68 -2.65 -2.52 8.90
C ILE A 68 -2.89 -3.99 9.16
N ASP A 69 -1.82 -4.68 9.56
CA ASP A 69 -1.76 -6.13 9.64
C ASP A 69 -2.74 -6.70 10.69
N GLU A 70 -2.86 -6.02 11.84
CA GLU A 70 -3.71 -6.45 12.96
C GLU A 70 -5.21 -6.43 12.63
N LYS A 71 -5.60 -5.63 11.63
CA LYS A 71 -6.99 -5.42 11.23
C LYS A 71 -7.31 -5.96 9.84
N ASP A 72 -6.31 -6.55 9.17
CA ASP A 72 -6.34 -6.88 7.74
C ASP A 72 -6.96 -5.77 6.88
N SER A 73 -6.55 -4.52 7.13
CA SER A 73 -7.18 -3.33 6.55
C SER A 73 -6.17 -2.36 5.96
N PHE A 74 -6.66 -1.32 5.29
CA PHE A 74 -5.83 -0.34 4.61
C PHE A 74 -6.15 1.07 5.10
N MET A 75 -5.12 1.89 5.24
CA MET A 75 -5.20 3.31 5.56
C MET A 75 -4.65 4.12 4.38
N LEU A 76 -5.40 5.13 3.93
CA LEU A 76 -5.02 5.98 2.81
C LEU A 76 -4.51 7.33 3.33
N TYR A 77 -3.30 7.71 2.92
CA TYR A 77 -2.72 9.03 3.07
C TYR A 77 -2.76 9.72 1.70
N ARG A 78 -3.43 10.87 1.61
CA ARG A 78 -3.60 11.64 0.37
C ARG A 78 -3.46 13.14 0.64
N HIS A 79 -3.49 13.94 -0.42
CA HIS A 79 -3.59 15.38 -0.26
C HIS A 79 -4.95 15.75 0.34
N ASP A 80 -4.93 16.62 1.34
CA ASP A 80 -6.10 17.29 1.90
C ASP A 80 -5.80 18.80 1.90
N GLU A 81 -6.58 19.55 1.13
CA GLU A 81 -6.43 21.00 0.99
C GLU A 81 -6.56 21.75 2.32
N ASN A 82 -7.22 21.14 3.31
CA ASN A 82 -7.43 21.72 4.64
C ASN A 82 -6.36 21.31 5.66
N ASP A 83 -5.48 20.36 5.32
CA ASP A 83 -4.39 19.90 6.18
C ASP A 83 -3.03 20.10 5.49
N LYS A 84 -2.26 21.09 5.97
CA LYS A 84 -0.93 21.40 5.46
C LYS A 84 0.12 20.32 5.73
N SER A 85 -0.17 19.34 6.59
CA SER A 85 0.68 18.17 6.85
C SER A 85 0.36 16.97 5.96
N SER A 86 -0.68 17.09 5.13
CA SER A 86 -1.06 16.07 4.15
C SER A 86 -0.05 15.99 2.99
N MET A 87 -0.19 14.98 2.13
CA MET A 87 0.70 14.83 0.98
C MET A 87 0.58 16.03 0.04
N SER A 88 1.68 16.49 -0.56
CA SER A 88 1.67 17.63 -1.48
C SER A 88 0.94 17.34 -2.80
N GLU A 89 0.84 16.07 -3.17
CA GLU A 89 0.22 15.57 -4.41
C GLU A 89 -0.46 14.23 -4.13
N ASN A 90 -1.51 13.89 -4.89
CA ASN A 90 -2.24 12.64 -4.68
C ASN A 90 -1.52 11.41 -5.21
N THR A 91 -0.59 11.54 -6.17
CA THR A 91 0.04 10.37 -6.78
C THR A 91 1.35 10.00 -6.10
N ALA A 92 1.39 8.81 -5.48
CA ALA A 92 2.61 8.19 -4.99
C ALA A 92 3.14 7.18 -6.03
N PHE A 93 4.17 7.56 -6.78
CA PHE A 93 4.75 6.72 -7.85
C PHE A 93 5.66 5.62 -7.31
N SER A 94 6.46 5.95 -6.31
CA SER A 94 7.42 5.06 -5.66
C SER A 94 7.28 5.26 -4.16
N VAL A 95 7.73 4.26 -3.40
CA VAL A 95 7.84 4.35 -1.95
C VAL A 95 9.20 3.80 -1.55
N MET A 96 9.92 4.54 -0.73
CA MET A 96 11.19 4.10 -0.13
C MET A 96 11.30 4.62 1.30
N GLN A 97 12.22 4.02 2.06
CA GLN A 97 12.58 4.51 3.39
C GLN A 97 14.02 5.06 3.36
N ASP A 98 14.24 6.20 4.00
CA ASP A 98 15.59 6.75 4.20
C ASP A 98 16.30 6.14 5.43
N SER A 99 17.57 6.51 5.63
CA SER A 99 18.36 6.02 6.76
C SER A 99 17.91 6.53 8.13
N LEU A 100 17.07 7.56 8.18
CA LEU A 100 16.47 8.10 9.41
C LEU A 100 15.12 7.46 9.71
N GLY A 101 14.61 6.60 8.81
CA GLY A 101 13.37 5.87 8.98
C GLY A 101 12.14 6.55 8.38
N TYR A 102 12.29 7.70 7.70
CA TYR A 102 11.18 8.39 7.05
C TYR A 102 10.81 7.73 5.73
N ILE A 103 9.51 7.74 5.42
CA ILE A 103 8.97 7.24 4.16
C ILE A 103 8.92 8.38 3.14
N TRP A 104 9.48 8.13 1.97
CA TRP A 104 9.53 9.03 0.80
C TRP A 104 8.82 8.41 -0.40
#